data_AF-A0A3B6CGS1-F1
#
_entry.id   AF-A0A3B6CGS1-F1
#
_cell.length_a   1.000
_cell.length_b   1.000
_cell.length_c   1.000
_cell.angle_alpha   90.00
_cell.angle_beta   90.00
_cell.angle_gamma   90.00
#
_symmetry.space_group_name_H-M   'P 1'
#
loop_
_entity.id
_entity.type
_entity.pdbx_description
1 polymer ?
#
loop_
_entity_poly.entity_id
_entity_poly.type
_entity_poly.pdbx_seq_one_letter_code
_entity_poly.pdbx_strand_id
1 'polypeptide(L)'
;MLTNLEVLDLSYNFLSGSVPASIYNISTLTYLAMGANILAGEIPYNIGYTLPSIQSLVMGVNKFHGQIPTSLSNTTNLIKIDLHSNSFHGIVPSFGTLPNLLHLNLGESYLRAGDWSFLTSLTNCTQLEKLFLNANILQGDLPSSIG
;
A
#
# COMPACT_ATOMS: atom_id res chain seq x y z
N MET A 1 -2.06 -9.19 23.93
CA MET A 1 -1.78 -8.35 22.75
C MET A 1 -0.27 -8.14 22.68
N LEU A 2 0.33 -8.13 21.49
CA LEU A 2 1.78 -7.96 21.32
C LEU A 2 2.14 -6.48 21.38
N THR A 3 2.11 -5.89 22.57
CA THR A 3 2.17 -4.43 22.78
C THR A 3 3.53 -3.79 22.50
N ASN A 4 4.57 -4.59 22.27
CA ASN A 4 5.93 -4.10 21.99
C ASN A 4 6.43 -4.57 20.61
N LEU A 5 5.57 -5.20 19.80
CA LEU A 5 6.00 -5.73 18.51
C LEU A 5 6.08 -4.60 17.49
N GLU A 6 7.29 -4.32 17.02
CA GLU A 6 7.55 -3.28 16.02
C GLU A 6 7.71 -3.85 14.61
N VAL A 7 8.22 -5.08 14.51
CA VAL A 7 8.51 -5.73 13.23
C VAL A 7 7.79 -7.07 13.19
N LEU A 8 6.94 -7.25 12.19
CA LEU A 8 6.33 -8.52 11.84
C LEU A 8 6.63 -8.83 10.39
N ASP A 9 7.45 -9.86 10.15
CA ASP A 9 7.74 -10.38 8.81
C ASP A 9 7.29 -11.84 8.72
N LEU A 10 6.32 -12.08 7.86
CA LEU A 10 5.73 -13.38 7.54
C LEU A 10 5.94 -13.73 6.05
N SER A 11 6.83 -13.01 5.36
CA SER A 11 7.00 -13.12 3.92
C SER A 11 7.60 -14.47 3.51
N TYR A 12 7.36 -14.89 2.26
CA TYR A 12 7.89 -16.13 1.67
C TYR A 12 7.45 -17.40 2.42
N ASN A 13 6.14 -17.51 2.64
CA ASN A 13 5.53 -18.68 3.26
C ASN A 13 4.36 -19.19 2.41
N PHE A 14 3.69 -20.23 2.89
CA PHE A 14 2.46 -20.77 2.29
C PHE A 14 1.21 -20.38 3.09
N LEU A 15 1.23 -19.22 3.75
CA LEU A 15 0.08 -18.74 4.52
C LEU A 15 -1.10 -18.48 3.58
N SER A 16 -2.30 -18.85 4.02
CA SER A 16 -3.52 -18.76 3.23
C SER A 16 -4.70 -18.29 4.07
N GLY A 17 -5.82 -17.99 3.42
CA GLY A 17 -6.99 -17.40 4.06
C GLY A 17 -6.81 -15.89 4.30
N SER A 18 -7.65 -15.32 5.15
CA SER A 18 -7.64 -13.89 5.47
C SER A 18 -6.68 -13.55 6.60
N VAL A 19 -6.04 -12.38 6.51
CA VAL A 19 -5.26 -11.81 7.61
C VAL A 19 -6.20 -11.48 8.78
N PRO A 20 -5.96 -12.00 10.00
CA PRO A 20 -6.78 -11.65 11.15
C PRO A 20 -6.73 -10.16 11.46
N ALA A 21 -7.90 -9.55 11.71
CA ALA A 21 -8.02 -8.11 11.99
C ALA A 21 -7.16 -7.64 13.17
N SER A 22 -6.84 -8.54 14.11
CA SER A 22 -5.95 -8.25 15.25
C SER A 22 -4.53 -7.86 14.84
N ILE A 23 -4.02 -8.33 13.69
CA ILE A 23 -2.70 -7.94 13.18
C ILE A 23 -2.70 -6.46 12.79
N TYR A 24 -3.78 -5.98 12.18
CA TYR A 24 -3.94 -4.57 11.80
C TYR A 24 -4.16 -3.64 12.99
N ASN A 25 -4.28 -4.16 14.22
CA ASN A 25 -4.44 -3.39 15.46
C ASN A 25 -3.18 -3.36 16.34
N ILE A 26 -2.05 -3.91 15.86
CA ILE A 26 -0.78 -3.83 16.58
C ILE A 26 -0.17 -2.46 16.32
N SER A 27 -0.61 -1.47 17.10
CA SER A 27 -0.30 -0.05 16.88
C SER A 27 1.19 0.31 16.95
N THR A 28 2.02 -0.56 17.52
CA THR A 28 3.48 -0.40 17.59
C THR A 28 4.21 -0.82 16.33
N LEU A 29 3.55 -1.49 15.37
CA LEU A 29 4.22 -1.95 14.15
C LEU A 29 4.75 -0.76 13.34
N THR A 30 6.04 -0.79 13.07
CA THR A 30 6.76 0.06 12.13
C THR A 30 7.03 -0.67 10.82
N TYR A 31 7.09 -2.00 10.85
CA TYR A 31 7.30 -2.85 9.68
C TYR A 31 6.32 -4.04 9.69
N LEU A 32 5.49 -4.12 8.65
CA LEU A 32 4.58 -5.24 8.42
C LEU A 32 4.85 -5.80 7.02
N ALA A 33 5.41 -7.00 6.97
CA ALA A 33 5.63 -7.73 5.73
C ALA A 33 4.93 -9.09 5.77
N MET A 34 4.16 -9.37 4.72
CA MET A 34 3.43 -10.63 4.52
C MET A 34 3.51 -11.06 3.04
N GLY A 35 4.51 -10.56 2.31
CA GLY A 35 4.61 -10.76 0.87
C GLY A 35 4.93 -12.19 0.47
N ALA A 36 4.68 -12.58 -0.78
CA ALA A 36 4.94 -13.93 -1.28
C ALA A 36 4.27 -15.02 -0.43
N ASN A 37 2.94 -14.95 -0.35
CA ASN A 37 2.07 -15.91 0.32
C ASN A 37 0.84 -16.20 -0.55
N ILE A 38 -0.18 -16.86 0.01
CA ILE A 38 -1.47 -17.16 -0.62
C ILE A 38 -2.61 -16.48 0.18
N LEU A 39 -2.30 -15.37 0.86
CA LEU A 39 -3.27 -14.63 1.67
C LEU A 39 -4.28 -13.93 0.75
N ALA A 40 -5.54 -13.86 1.20
CA ALA A 40 -6.64 -13.28 0.46
C ALA A 40 -7.49 -12.36 1.34
N GLY A 41 -8.44 -11.66 0.73
CA GLY A 41 -9.33 -10.70 1.40
C GLY A 41 -8.92 -9.26 1.15
N GLU A 42 -9.50 -8.35 1.93
CA GLU A 42 -9.31 -6.91 1.77
C GLU A 42 -8.40 -6.34 2.86
N ILE A 43 -7.66 -5.28 2.52
CA ILE A 43 -6.98 -4.46 3.52
C ILE A 43 -8.06 -3.59 4.21
N PRO A 44 -8.11 -3.52 5.55
CA PRO A 44 -9.09 -2.69 6.23
C PRO A 44 -9.06 -1.23 5.77
N TYR A 45 -10.22 -0.65 5.47
CA TYR A 45 -10.33 0.73 4.97
C TYR A 45 -9.73 1.77 5.93
N ASN A 46 -9.64 1.44 7.22
CA ASN A 46 -9.12 2.27 8.31
C ASN A 46 -7.68 1.92 8.73
N ILE A 47 -6.94 1.10 7.96
CA ILE A 47 -5.59 0.64 8.31
C ILE A 47 -4.63 1.77 8.69
N GLY A 48 -4.74 2.94 8.06
CA GLY A 48 -3.88 4.08 8.38
C GLY A 48 -4.09 4.66 9.78
N TYR A 49 -5.25 4.39 10.40
CA TYR A 49 -5.56 4.77 11.78
C TYR A 49 -5.22 3.66 12.78
N THR A 50 -5.31 2.40 12.38
CA THR A 50 -5.09 1.25 13.27
C THR A 50 -3.61 0.85 13.36
N LEU A 51 -2.80 1.21 12.36
CA LEU A 51 -1.34 1.10 12.34
C LEU A 51 -0.67 2.49 12.24
N PRO A 52 -0.82 3.37 13.25
CA PRO A 52 -0.36 4.75 13.17
C PRO A 52 1.17 4.91 13.07
N SER A 53 1.93 3.90 13.52
CA SER A 53 3.40 3.91 13.53
C SER A 53 4.03 3.27 12.29
N ILE A 54 3.23 2.75 11.35
CA ILE A 54 3.75 1.97 10.22
C ILE A 54 4.61 2.83 9.29
N GLN A 55 5.78 2.31 8.93
CA GLN A 55 6.73 2.91 8.01
C GLN A 55 6.86 2.09 6.73
N SER A 56 6.79 0.77 6.83
CA SER A 56 6.87 -0.15 5.70
C SER A 56 5.72 -1.15 5.71
N LEU A 57 4.92 -1.12 4.65
CA LEU A 57 3.82 -2.03 4.42
C LEU A 57 4.09 -2.85 3.15
N VAL A 58 4.42 -4.13 3.32
CA VAL A 58 4.83 -5.04 2.24
C VAL A 58 3.86 -6.22 2.17
N MET A 59 2.94 -6.19 1.22
CA MET A 59 1.89 -7.22 1.06
C MET A 59 1.83 -7.78 -0.36
N GLY A 60 2.84 -7.49 -1.18
CA GLY A 60 2.90 -7.93 -2.57
C GLY A 60 2.96 -9.45 -2.77
N VAL A 61 2.62 -9.93 -3.96
CA VAL A 61 2.59 -11.35 -4.32
C VAL A 61 1.66 -12.14 -3.39
N ASN A 62 0.37 -11.80 -3.44
CA ASN A 62 -0.70 -12.44 -2.68
C ASN A 62 -2.00 -12.45 -3.52
N LYS A 63 -3.14 -12.72 -2.88
CA LYS A 63 -4.48 -12.67 -3.47
C LYS A 63 -5.36 -11.61 -2.80
N PHE A 64 -4.76 -10.53 -2.28
CA PHE A 64 -5.55 -9.41 -1.74
C PHE A 64 -6.36 -8.76 -2.87
N HIS A 65 -7.57 -8.32 -2.56
CA HIS A 65 -8.48 -7.68 -3.50
C HIS A 65 -9.17 -6.47 -2.86
N GLY A 66 -10.12 -5.86 -3.57
CA GLY A 66 -10.80 -4.65 -3.14
C GLY A 66 -10.04 -3.38 -3.54
N GLN A 67 -10.44 -2.26 -2.94
CA GLN A 67 -9.78 -0.97 -3.17
C GLN A 67 -8.61 -0.78 -2.21
N ILE A 68 -7.58 -0.06 -2.65
CA ILE A 68 -6.51 0.38 -1.76
C ILE A 68 -7.09 1.41 -0.78
N PRO A 69 -6.96 1.21 0.55
CA PRO A 69 -7.52 2.12 1.54
C PRO A 69 -6.97 3.55 1.41
N THR A 70 -7.86 4.53 1.30
CA THR A 70 -7.48 5.95 1.28
C THR A 70 -6.88 6.39 2.61
N SER A 71 -7.19 5.72 3.73
CA SER A 71 -6.60 6.05 5.04
C SER A 71 -5.08 5.93 5.08
N LEU A 72 -4.45 5.18 4.17
CA LEU A 72 -2.99 5.11 4.05
C LEU A 72 -2.36 6.49 3.80
N SER A 73 -3.09 7.43 3.17
CA SER A 73 -2.60 8.80 2.95
C SER A 73 -2.47 9.62 4.25
N ASN A 74 -3.10 9.17 5.34
CA ASN A 74 -3.01 9.81 6.66
C ASN A 74 -1.82 9.33 7.48
N THR A 75 -1.13 8.26 7.04
CA THR A 75 -0.04 7.66 7.81
C THR A 75 1.30 8.28 7.40
N THR A 76 1.58 9.47 7.92
CA THR A 76 2.73 10.31 7.54
C THR A 76 4.11 9.70 7.79
N ASN A 77 4.17 8.61 8.56
CA ASN A 77 5.38 7.82 8.81
C ASN A 77 5.73 6.85 7.66
N LEU A 78 4.82 6.64 6.69
CA LEU A 78 5.05 5.71 5.59
C LEU A 78 6.23 6.15 4.70
N ILE A 79 7.15 5.21 4.52
CA ILE A 79 8.34 5.29 3.66
C ILE A 79 8.18 4.35 2.47
N LYS A 80 7.62 3.15 2.70
CA LYS A 80 7.47 2.11 1.67
C LYS A 80 6.05 1.55 1.69
N ILE A 81 5.42 1.57 0.51
CA ILE A 81 4.17 0.86 0.24
C ILE A 81 4.43 -0.09 -0.92
N ASP A 82 4.25 -1.38 -0.68
CA ASP A 82 4.50 -2.43 -1.68
C ASP A 82 3.33 -3.42 -1.70
N LEU A 83 2.44 -3.22 -2.67
CA LEU A 83 1.18 -3.94 -2.84
C LEU A 83 1.13 -4.73 -4.16
N HIS A 84 2.24 -4.81 -4.88
CA HIS A 84 2.28 -5.36 -6.24
C HIS A 84 1.80 -6.81 -6.32
N SER A 85 1.43 -7.27 -7.53
CA SER A 85 1.05 -8.67 -7.75
C SER A 85 -0.07 -9.12 -6.80
N ASN A 86 -1.18 -8.39 -6.84
CA ASN A 86 -2.42 -8.66 -6.11
C ASN A 86 -3.62 -8.39 -7.05
N SER A 87 -4.83 -8.55 -6.56
CA SER A 87 -6.08 -8.30 -7.30
C SER A 87 -6.75 -6.97 -6.88
N PHE A 88 -5.96 -5.96 -6.49
CA PHE A 88 -6.51 -4.63 -6.15
C PHE A 88 -7.15 -3.98 -7.37
N HIS A 89 -8.26 -3.27 -7.16
CA HIS A 89 -9.00 -2.59 -8.22
C HIS A 89 -9.50 -1.22 -7.77
N GLY A 90 -10.12 -0.49 -8.69
CA GLY A 90 -10.62 0.87 -8.45
C GLY A 90 -9.56 1.93 -8.74
N ILE A 91 -9.82 3.15 -8.28
CA ILE A 91 -8.94 4.30 -8.54
C ILE A 91 -7.78 4.29 -7.55
N VAL A 92 -6.56 4.57 -8.02
CA VAL A 92 -5.39 4.72 -7.16
C VAL A 92 -5.64 5.91 -6.20
N PRO A 93 -5.51 5.74 -4.87
CA PRO A 93 -5.67 6.85 -3.94
C PRO A 93 -4.51 7.83 -4.03
N SER A 94 -4.75 9.08 -3.64
CA SER A 94 -3.70 10.09 -3.55
C SER A 94 -2.78 9.81 -2.36
N PHE A 95 -1.47 9.86 -2.59
CA PHE A 95 -0.45 9.69 -1.56
C PHE A 95 0.41 10.95 -1.35
N GLY A 96 0.09 12.06 -2.03
CA GLY A 96 0.82 13.33 -1.96
C GLY A 96 0.93 13.96 -0.57
N THR A 97 0.23 13.44 0.42
CA THR A 97 0.31 13.86 1.83
C THR A 97 1.37 13.10 2.63
N LEU A 98 2.09 12.16 2.01
CA LEU A 98 3.12 11.35 2.65
C LEU A 98 4.51 11.98 2.42
N PRO A 99 5.07 12.72 3.40
CA PRO A 99 6.30 13.49 3.20
C PRO A 99 7.57 12.61 3.12
N ASN A 100 7.50 11.37 3.63
CA ASN A 100 8.61 10.44 3.71
C ASN A 100 8.54 9.29 2.70
N LEU A 101 7.53 9.30 1.82
CA LEU A 101 7.32 8.21 0.87
C LEU A 101 8.48 8.15 -0.12
N LEU A 102 9.23 7.06 -0.08
CA LEU A 102 10.40 6.80 -0.89
C LEU A 102 10.09 5.79 -2.00
N HIS A 103 9.31 4.76 -1.68
CA HIS A 103 8.98 3.67 -2.58
C HIS A 103 7.47 3.39 -2.61
N LEU A 104 6.87 3.50 -3.79
CA LEU A 104 5.48 3.14 -4.05
C LEU A 104 5.42 2.09 -5.17
N ASN A 105 5.05 0.87 -4.82
CA ASN A 105 4.87 -0.22 -5.77
C ASN A 105 3.43 -0.73 -5.76
N LEU A 106 2.70 -0.42 -6.83
CA LEU A 106 1.31 -0.81 -7.06
C LEU A 106 1.15 -1.61 -8.37
N GLY A 107 2.24 -2.15 -8.91
CA GLY A 107 2.25 -2.86 -10.18
C GLY A 107 1.46 -4.16 -10.14
N GLU A 108 1.13 -4.70 -11.31
CA GLU A 108 0.51 -6.03 -11.46
C GLU A 108 -0.79 -6.15 -10.63
N SER A 109 -1.77 -5.31 -10.96
CA SER A 109 -3.09 -5.24 -10.34
C SER A 109 -4.13 -4.74 -11.37
N TYR A 110 -5.35 -4.43 -10.93
CA TYR A 110 -6.44 -3.94 -11.78
C TYR A 110 -6.77 -2.47 -11.48
N LEU A 111 -5.76 -1.66 -11.15
CA LEU A 111 -5.95 -0.26 -10.76
C LEU A 111 -6.20 0.64 -11.97
N ARG A 112 -7.01 1.67 -11.77
CA ARG A 112 -7.37 2.70 -12.75
C ARG A 112 -6.82 4.05 -12.30
N ALA A 113 -6.49 4.90 -13.29
CA ALA A 113 -5.95 6.23 -13.02
C ALA A 113 -7.01 7.23 -12.52
N GLY A 114 -8.28 7.03 -12.87
CA GLY A 114 -9.30 8.05 -12.68
C GLY A 114 -9.02 9.26 -13.59
N ASP A 115 -8.84 10.43 -12.99
CA ASP A 115 -8.46 11.69 -13.64
C ASP A 115 -6.95 11.99 -13.52
N TRP A 116 -6.14 11.01 -13.13
CA TRP A 116 -4.70 11.16 -12.86
C TRP A 116 -4.34 12.12 -11.71
N SER A 117 -5.32 12.57 -10.92
CA SER A 117 -5.06 13.40 -9.73
C SER A 117 -4.10 12.75 -8.74
N PHE A 118 -4.16 11.42 -8.60
CA PHE A 118 -3.23 10.67 -7.74
C PHE A 118 -1.77 10.89 -8.15
N LEU A 119 -1.47 10.86 -9.46
CA LEU A 119 -0.12 11.02 -9.97
C LEU A 119 0.36 12.46 -9.80
N THR A 120 -0.51 13.44 -10.06
CA THR A 120 -0.23 14.85 -9.76
C THR A 120 0.05 15.05 -8.27
N SER A 121 -0.67 14.36 -7.38
CA SER A 121 -0.43 14.46 -5.93
C SER A 121 0.97 13.98 -5.53
N LEU A 122 1.54 13.00 -6.25
CA LEU A 122 2.87 12.47 -5.95
C LEU A 122 4.00 13.49 -6.17
N THR A 123 3.75 14.59 -6.88
CA THR A 123 4.71 15.69 -7.00
C THR A 123 5.02 16.37 -5.65
N ASN A 124 4.13 16.22 -4.67
CA ASN A 124 4.35 16.66 -3.29
C ASN A 124 5.24 15.70 -2.48
N CYS A 125 5.42 14.45 -2.94
CA CYS A 125 6.31 13.47 -2.31
C CYS A 125 7.74 13.68 -2.80
N THR A 126 8.42 14.72 -2.28
CA THR A 126 9.75 15.12 -2.74
C THR A 126 10.87 14.10 -2.50
N GLN A 127 10.61 13.07 -1.69
CA GLN A 127 11.54 11.95 -1.44
C GLN A 127 11.25 10.71 -2.30
N LEU A 128 10.22 10.73 -3.17
CA LEU A 128 9.82 9.55 -3.93
C LEU A 128 10.89 9.20 -4.97
N GLU A 129 11.52 8.04 -4.79
CA GLU A 129 12.59 7.54 -5.67
C GLU A 129 12.08 6.47 -6.64
N LYS A 130 11.12 5.65 -6.20
CA LYS A 130 10.64 4.51 -7.00
C LYS A 130 9.13 4.48 -7.05
N LEU A 131 8.61 4.58 -8.26
CA LEU A 131 7.20 4.46 -8.57
C LEU A 131 7.00 3.33 -9.59
N PHE A 132 6.30 2.27 -9.18
CA PHE A 132 5.95 1.16 -10.05
C PHE A 132 4.44 1.09 -10.22
N LEU A 133 3.99 1.31 -11.45
CA LEU A 133 2.58 1.29 -11.87
C LEU A 133 2.32 0.31 -13.01
N ASN A 134 3.33 -0.47 -13.41
CA ASN A 134 3.29 -1.41 -14.54
C ASN A 134 2.16 -2.44 -14.39
N ALA A 135 1.68 -2.99 -15.51
CA ALA A 135 0.68 -4.06 -15.52
C ALA A 135 -0.58 -3.74 -14.68
N ASN A 136 -1.11 -2.53 -14.86
CA ASN A 136 -2.42 -2.10 -14.39
C ASN A 136 -3.32 -1.75 -15.59
N ILE A 137 -4.55 -1.33 -15.33
CA ILE A 137 -5.50 -0.86 -16.35
C ILE A 137 -5.62 0.68 -16.36
N LEU A 138 -4.48 1.37 -16.23
CA LEU A 138 -4.43 2.83 -16.29
C LEU A 138 -4.75 3.30 -17.73
N GLN A 139 -5.72 4.20 -17.86
CA GLN A 139 -6.24 4.70 -19.14
C GLN A 139 -6.25 6.23 -19.15
N GLY A 140 -6.42 6.81 -20.34
CA GLY A 140 -6.39 8.26 -20.56
C GLY A 140 -4.99 8.80 -20.80
N ASP A 141 -4.86 10.11 -20.76
CA ASP A 141 -3.61 10.81 -21.05
C ASP A 141 -2.81 11.07 -19.77
N LEU A 142 -1.50 10.82 -19.83
CA LEU A 142 -0.60 11.12 -18.71
C LEU A 142 -0.63 12.63 -18.39
N PRO A 143 -0.71 13.03 -17.10
CA PRO A 143 -0.65 14.42 -16.72
C PRO A 143 0.78 14.95 -16.89
N SER A 144 0.92 16.21 -17.32
CA SER A 144 2.22 16.88 -17.44
C SER A 144 2.87 17.24 -16.09
N SER A 145 2.21 16.93 -14.97
CA SER A 145 2.67 17.31 -13.62
C SER A 145 3.92 16.55 -13.17
N ILE A 146 4.17 15.36 -13.72
CA ILE A 146 5.31 14.50 -13.37
C ILE A 146 6.57 14.76 -14.24
N GLY A 147 6.47 15.60 -15.27
CA GLY A 147 7.58 15.93 -16.18
C GLY A 147 7.11 16.47 -17.51
#